data_AF-A0A0F5NHZ7-F1
#
_entry.id   AF-A0A0F5NHZ7-F1
#
_cell.length_a   1.000
_cell.length_b   1.000
_cell.length_c   1.000
_cell.angle_alpha   90.00
_cell.angle_beta   90.00
_cell.angle_gamma   90.00
#
_symmetry.space_group_name_H-M   'P 1'
#
loop_
_entity.id
_entity.type
_entity.pdbx_description
1 polymer ?
#
loop_
_entity_poly.entity_id
_entity_poly.type
_entity_poly.pdbx_seq_one_letter_code
_entity_poly.pdbx_strand_id
1 'polypeptide(L)'
;MTDMPDDLPSPDEFRRKMAHVDREFADARRYLSALCAEDNQALGALMMEIHRSGRAMNVLAATAVLALDFAHLSADRLGGDVQRWLDESAMAQDTAETERDQTELGGEG
;
A
#
# COMPACT_ATOMS: atom_id res chain seq x y z
N MET A 1 33.16 27.55 4.05
CA MET A 1 31.79 28.10 4.19
C MET A 1 30.88 26.91 3.96
N THR A 2 30.44 26.27 5.05
CA THR A 2 29.54 25.11 5.01
C THR A 2 28.16 25.60 4.62
N ASP A 3 27.69 25.13 3.46
CA ASP A 3 26.33 25.26 2.98
C ASP A 3 25.44 24.48 3.97
N MET A 4 24.88 25.18 4.97
CA MET A 4 23.83 24.60 5.80
C MET A 4 22.55 24.60 4.96
N PRO A 5 21.78 23.50 4.93
CA PRO A 5 20.50 23.48 4.24
C PRO A 5 19.55 24.43 4.99
N ASP A 6 19.42 25.65 4.48
CA ASP A 6 18.70 26.75 5.10
C ASP A 6 17.19 26.71 4.83
N ASP A 7 16.56 25.53 4.90
CA ASP A 7 15.11 25.42 4.77
C ASP A 7 14.58 24.19 5.52
N LEU A 8 14.71 24.24 6.85
CA LEU A 8 13.84 23.42 7.68
C LEU A 8 12.43 24.02 7.60
N PRO A 9 11.38 23.21 7.30
CA PRO A 9 10.03 23.71 7.16
C PRO A 9 9.59 24.41 8.44
N SER A 10 8.84 25.50 8.28
CA SER A 10 8.25 26.19 9.44
C SER A 10 7.35 25.23 10.23
N PRO A 11 7.17 25.42 11.55
CA PRO A 11 6.30 24.57 12.37
C PRO A 11 4.86 24.45 11.83
N ASP A 12 4.35 25.49 11.16
CA ASP A 12 3.03 25.48 10.54
C ASP A 12 2.99 24.62 9.27
N GLU A 13 4.02 24.67 8.43
CA GLU A 13 4.17 23.80 7.26
C GLU A 13 4.36 22.35 7.67
N PHE A 14 5.12 22.10 8.73
CA PHE A 14 5.27 20.77 9.32
C PHE A 14 3.92 20.23 9.79
N ARG A 15 3.15 21.02 10.57
CA ARG A 15 1.81 20.64 11.02
C ARG A 15 0.85 20.38 9.87
N ARG A 16 0.89 21.20 8.80
CA ARG A 16 0.05 20.99 7.60
C ARG A 16 0.42 19.71 6.85
N LYS A 17 1.72 19.41 6.72
CA LYS A 17 2.21 18.16 6.12
C LYS A 17 1.79 16.94 6.95
N MET A 18 1.96 16.98 8.27
CA MET A 18 1.51 15.92 9.18
C MET A 18 0.01 15.67 9.07
N ALA A 19 -0.81 16.72 9.04
CA ALA A 19 -2.26 16.60 8.90
C ALA A 19 -2.69 15.99 7.55
N HIS A 20 -1.91 16.22 6.48
CA HIS A 20 -2.12 15.49 5.22
C HIS A 20 -1.81 14.02 5.42
N VAL A 21 -0.60 13.69 5.87
CA VAL A 21 -0.17 12.30 6.10
C VAL A 21 -1.20 11.54 6.93
N ASP A 22 -1.65 12.10 8.06
CA ASP A 22 -2.67 11.49 8.92
C ASP A 22 -3.99 11.20 8.19
N ARG A 23 -4.39 12.09 7.28
CA ARG A 23 -5.58 11.91 6.43
C ARG A 23 -5.39 10.78 5.43
N GLU A 24 -4.23 10.68 4.77
CA GLU A 24 -3.94 9.58 3.85
C GLU A 24 -3.95 8.23 4.57
N PHE A 25 -3.37 8.14 5.77
CA PHE A 25 -3.42 6.94 6.60
C PHE A 25 -4.84 6.63 7.11
N ALA A 26 -5.67 7.64 7.37
CA ALA A 26 -7.07 7.43 7.71
C ALA A 26 -7.87 6.86 6.52
N ASP A 27 -7.70 7.41 5.33
CA ASP A 27 -8.35 6.92 4.11
C ASP A 27 -7.86 5.52 3.71
N ALA A 28 -6.57 5.22 3.88
CA ALA A 28 -6.01 3.89 3.68
C ALA A 28 -6.63 2.84 4.62
N ARG A 29 -6.81 3.18 5.91
CA ARG A 29 -7.50 2.30 6.87
C ARG A 29 -8.96 2.07 6.50
N ARG A 30 -9.68 3.12 6.07
CA ARG A 30 -11.07 2.99 5.58
C ARG A 30 -11.14 2.12 4.34
N TYR A 31 -10.17 2.25 3.42
CA TYR A 31 -10.07 1.43 2.22
C TYR A 31 -9.88 -0.05 2.56
N LEU A 32 -8.88 -0.37 3.39
CA LEU A 32 -8.62 -1.74 3.84
C LEU A 32 -9.79 -2.32 4.62
N SER A 33 -10.46 -1.52 5.46
CA SER A 33 -11.65 -1.96 6.20
C SER A 33 -12.81 -2.29 5.28
N ALA A 34 -13.10 -1.44 4.28
CA ALA A 34 -14.17 -1.70 3.31
C ALA A 34 -13.86 -2.93 2.45
N LEU A 35 -12.59 -3.09 2.04
CA LEU A 35 -12.12 -4.26 1.30
C LEU A 35 -12.29 -5.54 2.13
N CYS A 36 -11.88 -5.54 3.40
CA CYS A 36 -12.01 -6.69 4.29
C CYS A 36 -13.47 -7.04 4.62
N ALA A 37 -14.36 -6.06 4.63
CA ALA A 37 -15.80 -6.26 4.83
C ALA A 37 -16.55 -6.63 3.54
N GLU A 38 -15.85 -6.72 2.40
CA GLU A 38 -16.44 -6.91 1.07
C GLU A 38 -17.53 -5.87 0.71
N ASP A 39 -17.46 -4.69 1.33
CA ASP A 39 -18.40 -3.59 1.11
C ASP A 39 -17.99 -2.80 -0.15
N ASN A 40 -18.34 -3.37 -1.30
CA ASN A 40 -18.04 -2.80 -2.62
C ASN A 40 -18.66 -1.41 -2.82
N GLN A 41 -19.78 -1.12 -2.16
CA GLN A 41 -20.43 0.20 -2.25
C GLN A 41 -19.61 1.26 -1.52
N ALA A 42 -19.21 0.99 -0.27
CA ALA A 42 -18.35 1.88 0.49
C ALA A 42 -16.98 2.04 -0.17
N LEU A 43 -16.43 0.94 -0.70
CA LEU A 43 -15.15 0.93 -1.41
C LEU A 43 -15.22 1.82 -2.66
N GLY A 44 -16.24 1.67 -3.50
CA GLY A 44 -16.42 2.49 -4.70
C GLY A 44 -16.62 3.98 -4.38
N ALA A 45 -17.40 4.30 -3.34
CA ALA A 45 -17.60 5.68 -2.89
C ALA A 45 -16.28 6.32 -2.41
N LEU A 46 -15.50 5.59 -1.63
CA LEU A 46 -14.22 6.04 -1.11
C LEU A 46 -13.19 6.23 -2.24
N MET A 47 -13.11 5.30 -3.19
CA MET A 47 -12.21 5.42 -4.34
C MET A 47 -12.54 6.65 -5.20
N MET A 48 -13.82 6.96 -5.42
CA MET A 48 -14.23 8.17 -6.13
C MET A 48 -13.84 9.45 -5.38
N GLU A 49 -14.00 9.48 -4.05
CA GLU A 49 -13.59 10.61 -3.21
C GLU A 49 -12.07 10.85 -3.31
N ILE A 50 -11.29 9.78 -3.12
CA ILE A 50 -9.83 9.82 -3.18
C ILE A 50 -9.37 10.28 -4.56
N HIS A 51 -9.93 9.70 -5.64
CA HIS A 51 -9.58 10.04 -7.01
C HIS A 51 -9.88 11.51 -7.33
N ARG A 52 -11.06 12.00 -6.97
CA ARG A 52 -11.45 13.42 -7.19
C ARG A 52 -10.51 14.38 -6.47
N SER A 53 -9.95 13.98 -5.32
CA SER A 53 -9.00 14.80 -4.57
C SER A 53 -7.57 14.79 -5.15
N GLY A 54 -7.28 13.96 -6.16
CA GLY A 54 -5.94 13.80 -6.74
C GLY A 54 -4.96 13.04 -5.83
N ARG A 55 -5.43 12.45 -4.73
CA ARG A 55 -4.58 11.82 -3.69
C ARG A 55 -4.47 10.30 -3.81
N ALA A 56 -4.93 9.71 -4.92
CA ALA A 56 -4.96 8.26 -5.11
C ALA A 56 -3.60 7.60 -4.85
N MET A 57 -2.53 8.15 -5.43
CA MET A 57 -1.18 7.62 -5.22
C MET A 57 -0.71 7.75 -3.77
N ASN A 58 -1.03 8.86 -3.08
CA ASN A 58 -0.62 9.06 -1.69
C ASN A 58 -1.35 8.09 -0.74
N VAL A 59 -2.64 7.84 -0.98
CA VAL A 59 -3.41 6.85 -0.21
C VAL A 59 -2.93 5.43 -0.50
N LEU A 60 -2.59 5.09 -1.76
CA LEU A 60 -1.97 3.82 -2.11
C LEU A 60 -0.62 3.62 -1.40
N ALA A 61 0.22 4.65 -1.36
CA ALA A 61 1.49 4.61 -0.63
C ALA A 61 1.25 4.40 0.88
N ALA A 62 0.29 5.10 1.49
CA ALA A 62 -0.07 4.90 2.89
C ALA A 62 -0.58 3.47 3.16
N THR A 63 -1.36 2.89 2.25
CA THR A 63 -1.79 1.49 2.32
C THR A 63 -0.61 0.52 2.30
N ALA A 64 0.38 0.75 1.42
CA ALA A 64 1.59 -0.08 1.36
C ALA A 64 2.40 -0.02 2.67
N VAL A 65 2.54 1.18 3.26
CA VAL A 65 3.20 1.34 4.57
C VAL A 65 2.45 0.56 5.66
N LEU A 66 1.12 0.67 5.73
CA LEU A 66 0.33 -0.09 6.70
C LEU A 66 0.49 -1.61 6.53
N ALA A 67 0.54 -2.10 5.30
CA ALA A 67 0.74 -3.51 5.01
C ALA A 67 2.14 -3.99 5.44
N LEU A 68 3.18 -3.20 5.18
CA LEU A 68 4.55 -3.49 5.60
C LEU A 68 4.69 -3.45 7.13
N ASP A 69 4.13 -2.45 7.80
CA ASP A 69 4.12 -2.37 9.27
C ASP A 69 3.41 -3.58 9.88
N PHE A 70 2.28 -3.99 9.31
CA PHE A 70 1.58 -5.20 9.74
C PHE A 70 2.44 -6.45 9.56
N ALA A 71 3.12 -6.59 8.42
CA ALA A 71 3.99 -7.71 8.14
C ALA A 71 5.17 -7.76 9.13
N HIS A 72 5.81 -6.62 9.43
CA HIS A 72 6.90 -6.54 10.42
C HIS A 72 6.42 -6.90 11.83
N LEU A 73 5.27 -6.38 12.26
CA LEU A 73 4.66 -6.74 13.55
C LEU A 73 4.27 -8.22 13.61
N SER A 74 3.90 -8.80 12.47
CA SER A 74 3.54 -10.22 12.36
C SER A 74 4.76 -11.12 12.31
N ALA A 75 5.89 -10.67 11.75
CA ALA A 75 7.15 -11.39 11.72
C ALA A 75 7.70 -11.67 13.13
N ASP A 76 7.62 -10.70 14.03
CA ASP A 76 7.98 -10.90 15.45
C ASP A 76 7.10 -11.97 16.13
N ARG A 77 5.85 -12.12 15.67
CA ARG A 77 4.90 -13.13 16.16
C ARG A 77 4.98 -14.49 15.46
N LEU A 78 5.41 -14.51 14.20
CA LEU A 78 5.43 -15.69 13.32
C LEU A 78 6.84 -16.27 13.12
N GLY A 79 7.87 -15.61 13.65
CA GLY A 79 9.26 -16.10 13.68
C GLY A 79 9.98 -16.08 12.32
N GLY A 80 9.58 -15.22 11.39
CA GLY A 80 10.11 -15.19 10.01
C GLY A 80 10.47 -13.80 9.51
N ASP A 81 11.36 -13.73 8.51
CA ASP A 81 11.78 -12.50 7.83
C ASP A 81 10.74 -12.08 6.77
N VAL A 82 10.16 -10.89 6.93
CA VAL A 82 9.14 -10.33 6.02
C VAL A 82 9.66 -10.21 4.59
N GLN A 83 10.91 -9.78 4.42
CA GLN A 83 11.49 -9.58 3.09
C GLN A 83 11.55 -10.91 2.35
N ARG A 84 12.05 -11.95 3.04
CA ARG A 84 12.10 -13.30 2.50
C ARG A 84 10.71 -13.84 2.15
N TRP A 85 9.69 -13.60 2.98
CA TRP A 85 8.32 -14.03 2.69
C TRP A 85 7.73 -13.32 1.47
N LEU A 86 8.00 -12.02 1.30
CA LEU A 86 7.57 -11.25 0.12
C LEU A 86 8.27 -11.77 -1.14
N ASP A 87 9.58 -12.03 -1.08
CA ASP A 87 10.36 -12.57 -2.19
C ASP A 87 9.84 -13.96 -2.60
N GLU A 88 9.57 -14.85 -1.63
CA GLU A 88 8.98 -16.18 -1.86
C GLU A 88 7.57 -16.10 -2.46
N SER A 89 6.73 -15.17 -1.98
CA SER A 89 5.36 -14.98 -2.46
C SER A 89 5.32 -14.41 -3.89
N ALA A 90 6.21 -13.47 -4.22
CA ALA A 90 6.34 -12.92 -5.57
C ALA A 90 6.75 -14.00 -6.57
N MET A 91 7.75 -14.83 -6.23
CA MET A 91 8.16 -15.96 -7.07
C MET A 91 7.03 -17.00 -7.27
N ALA A 92 6.21 -17.22 -6.24
CA ALA A 92 5.06 -18.11 -6.33
C ALA A 92 3.96 -17.57 -7.27
N GLN A 93 3.72 -16.26 -7.29
CA GLN A 93 2.78 -15.63 -8.23
C GLN A 93 3.28 -15.70 -9.67
N ASP A 94 4.56 -15.39 -9.92
CA ASP A 94 5.16 -15.49 -11.26
C ASP A 94 5.08 -16.91 -11.81
N THR A 95 5.26 -17.92 -10.95
CA THR A 95 5.14 -19.34 -11.32
C THR A 95 3.70 -19.68 -11.69
N ALA A 96 2.73 -19.25 -10.88
CA ALA A 96 1.31 -19.50 -11.13
C ALA A 96 0.78 -18.78 -12.40
N GLU A 97 1.31 -17.61 -12.72
CA GLU A 97 0.99 -16.87 -13.96
C GLU A 97 1.60 -17.59 -15.18
N THR A 98 2.84 -18.06 -15.06
CA THR A 98 3.55 -18.85 -16.08
C THR A 98 2.87 -20.20 -16.38
N GLU A 99 2.29 -20.86 -15.38
CA GLU A 99 1.54 -22.11 -15.54
C GLU A 99 0.17 -21.89 -16.22
N ARG A 100 -0.49 -20.75 -15.97
CA ARG A 100 -1.75 -20.38 -16.62
C ARG A 100 -1.54 -20.11 -18.11
N ASP A 101 -0.51 -19.35 -18.48
CA ASP A 101 -0.17 -19.08 -19.89
C ASP A 101 0.17 -20.36 -20.67
N GLN A 102 0.84 -21.33 -20.03
CA GLN A 102 1.14 -22.62 -20.65
C GLN A 102 -0.10 -23.51 -20.82
N THR A 103 -1.10 -23.37 -19.95
CA THR A 103 -2.35 -24.14 -20.04
C THR A 103 -3.26 -23.60 -21.16
N GLU A 104 -3.20 -22.30 -21.45
CA GLU A 104 -3.97 -21.67 -22.53
C GLU A 104 -3.35 -21.88 -23.93
N LEU A 105 -2.03 -22.07 -24.01
CA LEU A 105 -1.31 -22.36 -25.28
C LEU A 105 -1.24 -23.86 -25.63
N GLY A 106 -1.66 -24.76 -24.73
CA GLY A 106 -1.70 -26.21 -24.97
C GLY A 106 -2.96 -26.73 -25.67
N GLY A 107 -3.87 -25.83 -26.06
CA GLY A 107 -5.17 -26.15 -26.67
C GLY A 107 -5.16 -26.17 -28.20
N GLU A 108 -4.28 -26.96 -28.84
CA GLU A 108 -4.43 -27.30 -30.26
C GLU A 108 -4.13 -28.80 -30.46
N GLY A 109 -5.19 -29.57 -30.73
CA GLY A 109 -5.15 -31.01 -31.03
C GLY A 109 -6.50 -31.69 -30.90
#